data_AF-A0A842N0U7-F1
#
_entry.id   AF-A0A842N0U7-F1
#
_cell.length_a   1.000
_cell.length_b   1.000
_cell.length_c   1.000
_cell.angle_alpha   90.00
_cell.angle_beta   90.00
_cell.angle_gamma   90.00
#
_symmetry.space_group_name_H-M   'P 1'
#
loop_
_entity.id
_entity.type
_entity.pdbx_description
1 polymer ?
#
loop_
_entity_poly.entity_id
_entity_poly.type
_entity_poly.pdbx_seq_one_letter_code
_entity_poly.pdbx_strand_id
1 'polypeptide(L)'
;KSLNFNSRIKIKISTSSQIDSINLKKLKDLTITPIVIYDKSGKCYEKKIFDVKYKKNSKNVFTMTLTAEGGLPIKRFIVGDDVLPNISTLFDTSCIIQEFDFLDITVK
;
A
#
# COMPACT_ATOMS: atom_id res chain seq x y z
N LYS A 1 -22.59 0.10 14.45
CA LYS A 1 -22.18 -0.88 13.39
C LYS A 1 -21.08 -0.20 12.58
N SER A 2 -19.90 -0.81 12.44
CA SER A 2 -18.81 -0.26 11.61
C SER A 2 -19.22 -0.28 10.13
N LEU A 3 -18.94 0.81 9.42
CA LEU A 3 -19.25 0.92 8.00
C LEU A 3 -18.22 0.12 7.19
N ASN A 4 -18.70 -0.78 6.34
CA ASN A 4 -17.83 -1.48 5.39
C ASN A 4 -17.79 -0.67 4.11
N PHE A 5 -16.57 -0.34 3.66
CA PHE A 5 -16.36 0.37 2.42
C PHE A 5 -15.06 -0.09 1.77
N ASN A 6 -14.94 0.17 0.48
CA ASN A 6 -13.71 0.06 -0.26
C ASN A 6 -13.22 1.46 -0.63
N SER A 7 -11.91 1.63 -0.70
CA SER A 7 -11.30 2.90 -1.10
C SER A 7 -10.36 2.68 -2.27
N ARG A 8 -10.48 3.55 -3.28
CA ARG A 8 -9.52 3.64 -4.36
C ARG A 8 -8.58 4.80 -4.06
N ILE A 9 -7.30 4.50 -3.87
CA ILE A 9 -6.31 5.43 -3.33
C ILE A 9 -5.18 5.58 -4.34
N LYS A 10 -4.76 6.82 -4.62
CA LYS A 10 -3.56 7.13 -5.38
C LYS A 10 -2.46 7.58 -4.42
N ILE A 11 -1.27 7.03 -4.55
CA ILE A 11 -0.14 7.28 -3.66
C ILE A 11 1.09 7.55 -4.51
N LYS A 12 1.81 8.62 -4.22
CA LYS A 12 3.14 8.88 -4.77
C LYS A 12 4.18 8.57 -3.71
N ILE A 13 5.12 7.70 -4.07
CA ILE A 13 6.07 7.10 -3.15
C ILE A 13 7.47 7.42 -3.64
N SER A 14 8.34 7.83 -2.72
CA SER A 14 9.77 7.94 -2.97
C SER A 14 10.56 6.88 -2.22
N THR A 15 11.65 6.43 -2.82
CA THR A 15 12.48 5.34 -2.31
C THR A 15 13.94 5.75 -2.15
N SER A 16 14.60 5.24 -1.12
CA SER A 16 16.03 5.53 -0.89
C SER A 16 16.90 4.98 -2.01
N SER A 17 16.58 3.79 -2.52
CA SER A 17 17.29 3.14 -3.63
C SER A 17 16.51 3.25 -4.94
N GLN A 18 17.21 3.13 -6.07
CA GLN A 18 16.58 3.14 -7.39
C GLN A 18 15.62 1.95 -7.52
N ILE A 19 14.42 2.21 -8.04
CA ILE A 19 13.43 1.19 -8.36
C ILE A 19 13.44 0.90 -9.86
N ASP A 20 13.43 -0.37 -10.22
CA ASP A 20 13.29 -0.83 -11.60
C ASP A 20 11.94 -1.51 -11.88
N SER A 21 11.80 -2.04 -13.09
CA SER A 21 10.58 -2.74 -13.49
C SER A 21 10.39 -4.08 -12.80
N ILE A 22 11.47 -4.72 -12.31
CA ILE A 22 11.41 -5.99 -11.57
C ILE A 22 10.83 -5.71 -10.19
N ASN A 23 11.30 -4.68 -9.49
CA ASN A 23 10.71 -4.25 -8.22
C ASN A 23 9.21 -3.97 -8.41
N LEU A 24 8.84 -3.14 -9.37
CA LEU A 24 7.43 -2.74 -9.57
C LEU A 24 6.50 -3.91 -9.91
N LYS A 25 7.00 -4.97 -10.57
CA LYS A 25 6.20 -6.17 -10.85
C LYS A 25 5.73 -6.89 -9.59
N LYS A 26 6.52 -6.85 -8.50
CA LYS A 26 6.17 -7.45 -7.19
C LYS A 26 4.91 -6.83 -6.57
N LEU A 27 4.52 -5.61 -6.96
CA LEU A 27 3.28 -4.98 -6.49
C LEU A 27 2.02 -5.77 -6.86
N LYS A 28 2.09 -6.64 -7.88
CA LYS A 28 0.98 -7.51 -8.24
C LYS A 28 0.71 -8.60 -7.20
N ASP A 29 1.72 -8.97 -6.42
CA ASP A 29 1.58 -10.01 -5.39
C ASP A 29 0.72 -9.51 -4.21
N LEU A 30 0.54 -8.20 -4.08
CA LEU A 30 -0.33 -7.58 -3.06
C LEU A 30 -1.81 -7.90 -3.27
N THR A 31 -2.24 -8.31 -4.48
CA THR A 31 -3.65 -8.68 -4.72
C THR A 31 -3.97 -10.12 -4.33
N ILE A 32 -2.95 -10.96 -4.11
CA ILE A 32 -3.12 -12.37 -3.74
C ILE A 32 -2.89 -12.62 -2.24
N THR A 33 -2.26 -11.68 -1.53
CA THR A 33 -1.93 -11.81 -0.11
C THR A 33 -2.69 -10.76 0.72
N PRO A 34 -3.38 -11.17 1.81
CA PRO A 34 -3.97 -10.20 2.73
C PRO A 34 -2.87 -9.39 3.44
N ILE A 35 -3.18 -8.12 3.71
CA ILE A 35 -2.30 -7.25 4.50
C ILE A 35 -2.69 -7.40 5.96
N VAL A 36 -1.78 -7.92 6.77
CA VAL A 36 -1.92 -8.07 8.22
C VAL A 36 -1.44 -6.80 8.89
N ILE A 37 -2.25 -6.25 9.79
CA ILE A 37 -1.94 -5.07 10.59
C ILE A 37 -1.91 -5.49 12.06
N TYR A 38 -0.80 -5.19 12.73
CA TYR A 38 -0.66 -5.37 14.16
C TYR A 38 -0.95 -4.04 14.86
N ASP A 39 -1.91 -4.04 15.76
CA ASP A 39 -2.24 -2.90 16.60
C ASP A 39 -1.38 -2.93 17.87
N LYS A 40 -1.09 -1.76 18.43
CA LYS A 40 -0.35 -1.60 19.69
C LYS A 40 -1.07 -2.26 20.87
N SER A 41 -2.38 -2.49 20.75
CA SER A 41 -3.16 -3.24 21.74
C SER A 41 -2.92 -4.76 21.70
N GLY A 42 -2.06 -5.27 20.81
CA GLY A 42 -1.83 -6.70 20.59
C GLY A 42 -2.88 -7.38 19.71
N LYS A 43 -3.84 -6.63 19.16
CA LYS A 43 -4.82 -7.17 18.19
C LYS A 43 -4.20 -7.19 16.80
N CYS A 44 -4.56 -8.18 16.00
CA CYS A 44 -4.27 -8.18 14.57
C CYS A 44 -5.55 -8.20 13.76
N TYR A 45 -5.51 -7.58 12.59
CA TYR A 45 -6.60 -7.64 11.62
C TYR A 45 -6.06 -7.61 10.20
N GLU A 46 -6.85 -8.12 9.28
CA GLU A 46 -6.47 -8.19 7.86
C GLU A 46 -7.23 -7.16 7.03
N LYS A 47 -6.58 -6.71 5.96
CA LYS A 47 -7.17 -5.90 4.90
C LYS A 47 -6.79 -6.46 3.54
N LYS A 48 -7.78 -6.57 2.66
CA LYS A 48 -7.56 -7.03 1.30
C LYS A 48 -7.31 -5.87 0.34
N ILE A 49 -6.35 -6.06 -0.56
CA ILE A 49 -6.14 -5.22 -1.73
C ILE A 49 -6.71 -5.97 -2.93
N PHE A 50 -7.63 -5.33 -3.65
CA PHE A 50 -8.36 -5.91 -4.77
C PHE A 50 -7.71 -5.61 -6.12
N ASP A 51 -7.11 -4.43 -6.27
CA ASP A 51 -6.48 -3.99 -7.51
C ASP A 51 -5.25 -3.14 -7.20
N VAL A 52 -4.21 -3.26 -8.02
CA VAL A 52 -3.01 -2.44 -7.95
C VAL A 52 -2.55 -2.07 -9.35
N LYS A 53 -2.40 -0.77 -9.58
CA LYS A 53 -1.81 -0.17 -10.78
C LYS A 53 -0.62 0.67 -10.37
N TYR A 54 0.40 0.75 -11.21
CA TYR A 54 1.58 1.56 -10.91
C TYR A 54 2.15 2.22 -12.16
N LYS A 55 2.87 3.33 -11.94
CA LYS A 55 3.62 4.06 -12.95
C LYS A 55 4.93 4.54 -12.34
N LYS A 56 6.06 4.20 -12.96
CA LYS A 56 7.36 4.78 -12.61
C LYS A 56 7.38 6.25 -13.02
N ASN A 57 7.76 7.15 -12.12
CA ASN A 57 7.88 8.59 -12.40
C ASN A 57 9.34 9.00 -12.64
N SER A 58 10.27 8.44 -11.86
CA SER A 58 11.72 8.70 -11.98
C SER A 58 12.51 7.52 -11.42
N LYS A 59 13.84 7.67 -11.21
CA LYS A 59 14.69 6.60 -10.63
C LYS A 59 14.22 6.14 -9.25
N ASN A 60 13.74 7.06 -8.42
CA ASN A 60 13.44 6.83 -7.01
C ASN A 60 12.01 7.22 -6.66
N VAL A 61 11.15 7.43 -7.65
CA VAL A 61 9.76 7.85 -7.44
C VAL A 61 8.85 7.07 -8.35
N PHE A 62 7.75 6.56 -7.78
CA PHE A 62 6.67 5.94 -8.54
C PHE A 62 5.32 6.29 -7.93
N THR A 63 4.28 6.14 -8.72
CA THR A 63 2.89 6.32 -8.33
C THR A 63 2.23 4.96 -8.32
N MET A 64 1.49 4.66 -7.27
CA MET A 64 0.64 3.49 -7.14
C MET A 64 -0.81 3.93 -7.02
N THR A 65 -1.72 3.18 -7.61
CA THR A 65 -3.15 3.30 -7.37
C THR A 65 -3.65 1.94 -6.92
N LEU A 66 -4.28 1.88 -5.76
CA LEU A 66 -4.78 0.64 -5.18
C LEU A 66 -6.27 0.76 -4.84
N THR A 67 -6.98 -0.35 -4.96
CA THR A 67 -8.33 -0.49 -4.42
C THR A 67 -8.27 -1.46 -3.25
N ALA A 68 -8.65 -1.04 -2.05
CA ALA A 68 -8.54 -1.86 -0.85
C ALA A 68 -9.74 -1.72 0.08
N GLU A 69 -9.85 -2.64 1.04
CA GLU A 69 -10.80 -2.53 2.13
C GLU A 69 -10.50 -1.30 3.01
N GLY A 70 -11.56 -0.62 3.44
CA GLY A 70 -11.48 0.50 4.36
C GLY A 70 -10.75 0.14 5.65
N GLY A 71 -9.96 1.07 6.18
CA GLY A 71 -9.16 0.88 7.39
C GLY A 71 -7.76 0.31 7.16
N LEU A 72 -7.27 0.25 5.91
CA LEU A 72 -5.86 0.03 5.62
C LEU A 72 -5.03 1.28 6.00
N PRO A 73 -4.06 1.18 6.94
CA PRO A 73 -3.25 2.33 7.33
C PRO A 73 -2.18 2.65 6.27
N ILE A 74 -2.54 3.48 5.28
CA ILE A 74 -1.73 3.75 4.07
C ILE A 74 -0.27 4.06 4.41
N LYS A 75 0.00 4.99 5.34
CA LYS A 75 1.37 5.36 5.73
C LYS A 75 2.18 4.17 6.28
N ARG A 76 1.58 3.39 7.16
CA ARG A 76 2.22 2.21 7.78
C ARG A 76 2.45 1.10 6.75
N PHE A 77 1.49 0.92 5.84
CA PHE A 77 1.62 0.00 4.72
C PHE A 77 2.77 0.35 3.75
N ILE A 78 3.07 1.65 3.57
CA ILE A 78 4.23 2.05 2.76
C ILE A 78 5.53 1.84 3.54
N VAL A 79 5.62 2.34 4.78
CA VAL A 79 6.90 2.41 5.53
C VAL A 79 7.29 1.08 6.15
N GLY A 80 6.34 0.25 6.60
CA GLY A 80 6.58 -1.03 7.27
C GLY A 80 6.41 -1.04 8.79
N ASP A 81 5.60 -0.13 9.33
CA ASP A 81 5.33 0.03 10.76
C ASP A 81 4.20 -0.91 11.22
N ASP A 82 4.55 -2.12 11.68
CA ASP A 82 3.62 -3.14 12.18
C ASP A 82 2.56 -3.57 11.12
N VAL A 83 2.96 -3.58 9.85
CA VAL A 83 2.13 -4.00 8.70
C VAL A 83 2.91 -4.96 7.81
N LEU A 84 2.32 -6.10 7.46
CA LEU A 84 2.94 -7.15 6.66
C LEU A 84 1.95 -7.76 5.64
N PRO A 85 2.30 -7.90 4.35
CA PRO A 85 3.47 -7.29 3.71
C PRO A 85 3.35 -5.75 3.64
N ASN A 86 4.49 -5.07 3.50
CA ASN A 86 4.58 -3.62 3.30
C ASN A 86 5.51 -3.31 2.12
N ILE A 87 5.44 -2.08 1.59
CA ILE A 87 6.17 -1.70 0.37
C ILE A 87 7.69 -1.64 0.59
N SER A 88 8.15 -1.09 1.72
CA SER A 88 9.58 -1.02 2.02
C SER A 88 10.25 -2.40 2.02
N THR A 89 9.67 -3.37 2.71
CA THR A 89 10.17 -4.75 2.77
C THR A 89 10.03 -5.46 1.42
N LEU A 90 8.93 -5.24 0.70
CA LEU A 90 8.70 -5.85 -0.62
C LEU A 90 9.80 -5.46 -1.63
N PHE A 91 10.29 -4.23 -1.53
CA PHE A 91 11.31 -3.69 -2.42
C PHE A 91 12.73 -3.74 -1.87
N ASP A 92 12.91 -4.16 -0.62
CA ASP A 92 14.19 -4.14 0.09
C ASP A 92 14.83 -2.72 0.08
N THR A 93 14.00 -1.70 0.28
CA THR A 93 14.44 -0.30 0.29
C THR A 93 13.48 0.57 1.09
N SER A 94 13.98 1.61 1.76
CA SER A 94 13.12 2.52 2.52
C SER A 94 12.18 3.27 1.58
N CYS A 95 10.88 3.18 1.85
CA CYS A 95 9.84 3.87 1.10
C CYS A 95 9.13 4.91 1.99
N ILE A 96 8.89 6.10 1.45
CA ILE A 96 8.11 7.15 2.12
C ILE A 96 7.01 7.67 1.19
N ILE A 97 5.92 8.15 1.79
CA ILE A 97 4.84 8.82 1.06
C ILE A 97 5.23 10.27 0.83
N GLN A 98 5.14 10.71 -0.42
CA GLN A 98 5.21 12.13 -0.77
C GLN A 98 3.83 12.78 -0.71
N GLU A 99 2.83 12.10 -1.29
CA GLU A 99 1.44 12.54 -1.34
C GLU A 99 0.55 11.32 -1.53
N PHE A 100 -0.70 11.42 -1.08
CA PHE A 100 -1.74 10.46 -1.40
C PHE A 100 -3.10 11.16 -1.47
N ASP A 101 -4.03 10.55 -2.20
CA ASP A 101 -5.39 11.04 -2.36
C ASP A 101 -6.38 9.86 -2.49
N PHE A 102 -7.61 10.09 -2.05
CA PHE A 102 -8.72 9.15 -2.22
C PHE A 102 -9.44 9.50 -3.53
N LEU A 103 -9.31 8.64 -4.53
CA LEU A 103 -9.98 8.82 -5.82
C LEU A 103 -11.45 8.41 -5.77
N ASP A 104 -11.80 7.44 -4.93
CA ASP A 104 -13.18 6.97 -4.76
C ASP A 104 -13.35 6.25 -3.41
N ILE A 105 -14.58 6.29 -2.88
CA ILE A 105 -15.01 5.55 -1.69
C ILE A 105 -16.35 4.91 -2.00
N THR A 106 -16.37 3.58 -2.08
CA THR A 106 -17.58 2.80 -2.33
C THR A 106 -18.05 2.16 -1.03
N VAL A 107 -19.18 2.63 -0.51
CA VAL A 107 -19.83 2.04 0.68
C VAL A 107 -20.58 0.77 0.27
N LYS A 108 -20.50 -0.27 1.10
CA LYS A 108 -21.22 -1.54 0.93
C LYS A 108 -22.50 -1.58 1.75
#